data_AF-A0A2S9Z4D4-F1
#
_entry.id   AF-A0A2S9Z4D4-F1
#
_cell.length_a   1.000
_cell.length_b   1.000
_cell.length_c   1.000
_cell.angle_alpha   90.00
_cell.angle_beta   90.00
_cell.angle_gamma   90.00
#
_symmetry.space_group_name_H-M   'P 1'
#
loop_
_entity.id
_entity.type
_entity.pdbx_description
1 polymer ?
#
loop_
_entity_poly.entity_id
_entity_poly.type
_entity_poly.pdbx_seq_one_letter_code
_entity_poly.pdbx_strand_id
1 'polypeptide(L)'
;MNIAAAEDAMNRAMRAPKVLRAPEVLAAHAAHQAARAEHRLGATAPLEVLLGVYGTLDAGLAARLRTQPLSVVARLDVLLGGDGTPDTRADALLQVGPLIRSAAHPLERTAAVHALLLEASPFGPRSGTIARATARLVAIHTGADAAGIAHTETHLARHPQRYAAATGEELMALYIDAFAAGARDAELLARNL
;
A
#
# COMPACT_ATOMS: atom_id res chain seq x y z
N MET A 1 -17.94 3.17 -4.41
CA MET A 1 -16.58 3.65 -4.13
C MET A 1 -16.63 5.15 -3.81
N ASN A 2 -16.24 5.59 -2.62
CA ASN A 2 -16.34 7.02 -2.23
C ASN A 2 -14.95 7.68 -2.15
N ILE A 3 -14.39 7.99 -3.33
CA ILE A 3 -13.06 8.60 -3.46
C ILE A 3 -12.98 9.94 -2.71
N ALA A 4 -14.00 10.79 -2.83
CA ALA A 4 -14.01 12.12 -2.21
C ALA A 4 -13.88 12.05 -0.69
N ALA A 5 -14.61 11.15 -0.03
CA ALA A 5 -14.52 10.98 1.42
C ALA A 5 -13.13 10.48 1.87
N ALA A 6 -12.51 9.58 1.09
CA ALA A 6 -11.17 9.08 1.37
C ALA A 6 -10.11 10.16 1.16
N GLU A 7 -10.22 10.93 0.08
CA GLU A 7 -9.37 12.09 -0.20
C GLU A 7 -9.48 13.15 0.89
N ASP A 8 -10.69 13.48 1.33
CA ASP A 8 -10.92 14.42 2.44
C ASP A 8 -10.27 13.93 3.74
N ALA A 9 -10.38 12.64 4.05
CA ALA A 9 -9.74 12.05 5.22
C ALA A 9 -8.21 12.14 5.14
N MET A 10 -7.62 11.78 3.98
CA MET A 10 -6.18 11.91 3.74
C MET A 10 -5.73 13.38 3.85
N ASN A 11 -6.45 14.31 3.22
CA ASN A 11 -6.13 15.74 3.25
C ASN A 11 -6.18 16.32 4.67
N ARG A 12 -7.15 15.90 5.50
CA ARG A 12 -7.19 16.31 6.92
C ARG A 12 -6.01 15.74 7.70
N ALA A 13 -5.74 14.44 7.57
CA ALA A 13 -4.62 13.80 8.24
C ALA A 13 -3.29 14.47 7.86
N MET A 14 -3.03 14.66 6.57
CA MET A 14 -1.80 15.28 6.03
C MET A 14 -1.58 16.73 6.50
N ARG A 15 -2.65 17.45 6.88
CA ARG A 15 -2.58 18.82 7.42
C ARG A 15 -2.44 18.87 8.95
N ALA A 16 -2.47 17.73 9.65
CA ALA A 16 -2.32 17.70 11.09
C ALA A 16 -0.94 18.25 11.50
N PRO A 17 -0.83 19.12 12.54
CA PRO A 17 0.43 19.76 12.89
C PRO A 17 1.59 18.79 13.16
N LYS A 18 1.32 17.62 13.76
CA LYS A 18 2.36 16.60 14.01
C LYS A 18 2.80 15.88 12.73
N VAL A 19 1.91 15.65 11.76
CA VAL A 19 2.32 15.12 10.44
C VAL A 19 3.27 16.08 9.74
N LEU A 20 3.00 17.39 9.82
CA LEU A 20 3.87 18.39 9.20
C LEU A 20 5.22 18.55 9.90
N ARG A 21 5.29 18.29 11.21
CA ARG A 21 6.49 18.51 12.04
C ARG A 21 7.37 17.28 12.19
N ALA A 22 6.78 16.08 12.18
CA ALA A 22 7.46 14.81 12.40
C ALA A 22 6.82 13.69 11.55
N PRO A 23 6.76 13.85 10.20
CA PRO A 23 6.15 12.86 9.32
C PRO A 23 6.79 11.48 9.46
N GLU A 24 8.09 11.41 9.71
CA GLU A 24 8.86 10.19 9.86
C GLU A 24 8.41 9.32 11.05
N VAL A 25 7.98 9.92 12.16
CA VAL A 25 7.48 9.19 13.33
C VAL A 25 6.17 8.49 13.00
N LEU A 26 5.30 9.16 12.26
CA LEU A 26 3.98 8.65 11.89
C LEU A 26 4.09 7.63 10.77
N ALA A 27 4.99 7.86 9.80
CA ALA A 27 5.33 6.89 8.77
C ALA A 27 5.92 5.61 9.37
N ALA A 28 6.84 5.72 10.33
CA ALA A 28 7.41 4.58 11.05
C ALA A 28 6.34 3.81 11.84
N HIS A 29 5.42 4.53 12.51
CA HIS A 29 4.28 3.89 13.16
C HIS A 29 3.40 3.15 12.14
N ALA A 30 3.07 3.78 11.02
CA ALA A 30 2.26 3.18 9.97
C ALA A 30 2.92 1.91 9.39
N ALA A 31 4.23 1.95 9.11
CA ALA A 31 5.01 0.80 8.66
C ALA A 31 4.99 -0.35 9.68
N HIS A 32 5.19 -0.05 10.96
CA HIS A 32 5.14 -1.06 12.02
C HIS A 32 3.74 -1.69 12.16
N GLN A 33 2.68 -0.88 12.10
CA GLN A 33 1.29 -1.39 12.16
C GLN A 33 0.96 -2.25 10.94
N ALA A 34 1.39 -1.82 9.75
CA ALA A 34 1.19 -2.56 8.52
C ALA A 34 1.87 -3.94 8.59
N ALA A 35 3.16 -3.99 8.94
CA ALA A 35 3.90 -5.24 9.09
C ALA A 35 3.25 -6.22 10.09
N ARG A 36 2.67 -5.72 11.19
CA ARG A 36 1.94 -6.57 12.15
C ARG A 36 0.61 -7.08 11.62
N ALA A 37 -0.07 -6.31 10.78
CA ALA A 37 -1.37 -6.67 10.22
C ALA A 37 -1.27 -7.75 9.13
N GLU A 38 -0.14 -7.82 8.42
CA GLU A 38 0.14 -8.76 7.32
C GLU A 38 -0.16 -10.24 7.64
N HIS A 39 0.17 -10.72 8.84
CA HIS A 39 -0.08 -12.12 9.22
C HIS A 39 -1.58 -12.46 9.24
N ARG A 40 -2.44 -11.51 9.62
CA ARG A 40 -3.90 -11.67 9.55
C ARG A 40 -4.42 -11.61 8.11
N LEU A 41 -3.60 -11.09 7.19
CA LEU A 41 -3.85 -11.01 5.75
C LEU A 41 -3.20 -12.15 4.97
N GLY A 42 -2.71 -13.19 5.66
CA GLY A 42 -2.16 -14.40 5.05
C GLY A 42 -0.68 -14.34 4.68
N ALA A 43 0.07 -13.32 5.11
CA ALA A 43 1.52 -13.29 4.91
C ALA A 43 2.20 -14.43 5.68
N THR A 44 3.16 -15.08 5.03
CA THR A 44 3.94 -16.20 5.59
C THR A 44 5.35 -15.79 6.03
N ALA A 45 5.80 -14.60 5.65
CA ALA A 45 7.13 -14.08 6.00
C ALA A 45 7.19 -13.69 7.49
N PRO A 46 8.35 -13.87 8.16
CA PRO A 46 8.55 -13.41 9.54
C PRO A 46 8.32 -11.90 9.71
N LEU A 47 7.95 -11.48 10.92
CA LEU A 47 7.68 -10.06 11.22
C LEU A 47 8.89 -9.17 10.91
N GLU A 48 10.12 -9.63 11.16
CA GLU A 48 11.35 -8.88 10.89
C GLU A 48 11.50 -8.58 9.39
N VAL A 49 11.14 -9.55 8.54
CA VAL A 49 11.16 -9.38 7.08
C VAL A 49 10.10 -8.37 6.65
N LEU A 50 8.89 -8.47 7.20
CA LEU A 50 7.80 -7.54 6.91
C LEU A 50 8.12 -6.11 7.37
N LEU A 51 8.74 -5.95 8.54
CA LEU A 51 9.26 -4.66 9.01
C LEU A 51 10.32 -4.10 8.05
N GLY A 52 11.20 -4.96 7.54
CA GLY A 52 12.15 -4.60 6.48
C GLY A 52 11.46 -4.08 5.23
N VAL A 53 10.47 -4.80 4.70
CA VAL A 53 9.69 -4.38 3.52
C VAL A 53 9.04 -3.01 3.74
N TYR A 54 8.22 -2.89 4.80
CA TYR A 54 7.48 -1.66 5.07
C TYR A 54 8.38 -0.48 5.46
N GLY A 55 9.53 -0.74 6.10
CA GLY A 55 10.53 0.27 6.42
C GLY A 55 11.27 0.85 5.22
N THR A 56 11.23 0.20 4.05
CA THR A 56 11.82 0.73 2.81
C THR A 56 10.85 1.57 1.97
N LEU A 57 9.58 1.69 2.37
CA LEU A 57 8.56 2.39 1.58
C LEU A 57 8.65 3.90 1.79
N ASP A 58 9.62 4.52 1.13
CA ASP A 58 9.89 5.95 1.19
C ASP A 58 9.68 6.66 -0.16
N ALA A 59 9.84 7.99 -0.15
CA ALA A 59 9.72 8.81 -1.35
C ALA A 59 10.76 8.46 -2.44
N GLY A 60 11.95 7.95 -2.04
CA GLY A 60 13.00 7.54 -2.96
C GLY A 60 12.63 6.27 -3.73
N LEU A 61 12.12 5.25 -3.03
CA LEU A 61 11.61 4.03 -3.64
C LEU A 61 10.34 4.31 -4.46
N ALA A 62 9.48 5.23 -4.01
CA ALA A 62 8.29 5.65 -4.75
C ALA A 62 8.65 6.39 -6.05
N ALA A 63 9.66 7.27 -6.03
CA ALA A 63 10.20 7.90 -7.23
C ALA A 63 10.82 6.87 -8.19
N ARG A 64 11.47 5.83 -7.65
CA ARG A 64 11.97 4.71 -8.45
C ARG A 64 10.85 3.88 -9.06
N LEU A 65 9.76 3.62 -8.33
CA LEU A 65 8.60 2.89 -8.84
C LEU A 65 8.03 3.56 -10.10
N ARG A 66 7.96 4.89 -10.11
CA ARG A 66 7.47 5.67 -11.27
C ARG A 66 8.27 5.40 -12.55
N THR A 67 9.57 5.19 -12.44
CA THR A 67 10.50 5.08 -13.58
C THR A 67 10.92 3.64 -13.88
N GLN A 68 10.94 2.77 -12.87
CA GLN A 68 11.40 1.38 -12.91
C GLN A 68 10.43 0.47 -12.14
N PRO A 69 9.14 0.39 -12.54
CA PRO A 69 8.13 -0.29 -11.75
C PRO A 69 8.43 -1.78 -11.54
N LEU A 70 8.88 -2.47 -12.59
CA LEU A 70 9.23 -3.89 -12.52
C LEU A 70 10.39 -4.15 -11.57
N SER A 71 11.42 -3.31 -11.59
CA SER A 71 12.58 -3.47 -10.72
C SER A 71 12.23 -3.25 -9.25
N VAL A 72 11.30 -2.34 -8.95
CA VAL A 72 10.81 -2.15 -7.57
C VAL A 72 9.99 -3.34 -7.11
N VAL A 73 9.06 -3.84 -7.94
CA VAL A 73 8.25 -5.01 -7.61
C VAL A 73 9.13 -6.26 -7.42
N ALA A 74 10.10 -6.50 -8.31
CA ALA A 74 11.07 -7.58 -8.16
C ALA A 74 11.90 -7.45 -6.87
N ARG A 75 12.31 -6.22 -6.50
CA ARG A 75 13.03 -5.99 -5.24
C ARG A 75 12.16 -6.33 -4.01
N LEU A 76 10.86 -6.02 -4.04
CA LEU A 76 9.94 -6.38 -2.95
C LEU A 76 9.81 -7.90 -2.83
N ASP A 77 9.77 -8.62 -3.95
CA ASP A 77 9.78 -10.09 -3.96
C ASP A 77 11.07 -10.66 -3.33
N VAL A 78 12.24 -10.13 -3.71
CA VAL A 78 13.53 -10.53 -3.13
C VAL A 78 13.57 -10.28 -1.62
N LEU A 79 13.06 -9.14 -1.15
CA LEU A 79 12.98 -8.85 0.30
C LEU A 79 12.10 -9.88 1.03
N LEU A 80 11.09 -10.43 0.35
CA LEU A 80 10.20 -11.47 0.89
C LEU A 80 10.74 -12.90 0.67
N GLY A 81 12.00 -13.03 0.24
CA GLY A 81 12.68 -14.32 0.06
C GLY A 81 12.49 -14.98 -1.30
N GLY A 82 11.92 -14.26 -2.28
CA GLY A 82 11.92 -14.70 -3.68
C GLY A 82 13.22 -14.36 -4.42
N ASP A 83 13.23 -14.57 -5.73
CA ASP A 83 14.38 -14.30 -6.61
C ASP A 83 14.18 -13.09 -7.53
N GLY A 84 13.04 -12.39 -7.40
CA GLY A 84 12.68 -11.24 -8.22
C GLY A 84 12.04 -11.60 -9.56
N THR A 85 11.78 -12.89 -9.82
CA THR A 85 11.15 -13.39 -11.04
C THR A 85 9.70 -13.79 -10.74
N PRO A 86 8.71 -13.37 -11.55
CA PRO A 86 7.34 -13.82 -11.37
C PRO A 86 7.21 -15.33 -11.60
N ASP A 87 6.51 -16.02 -10.70
CA ASP A 87 6.11 -17.42 -10.87
C ASP A 87 5.09 -17.56 -12.01
N THR A 88 4.18 -16.58 -12.12
CA THR A 88 3.11 -16.55 -13.12
C THR A 88 2.75 -15.11 -13.51
N ARG A 89 1.85 -14.94 -14.50
CA ARG A 89 1.21 -13.67 -14.85
C ARG A 89 2.17 -12.47 -15.03
N ALA A 90 3.31 -12.70 -15.69
CA ALA A 90 4.23 -11.63 -16.04
C ALA A 90 3.57 -10.50 -16.87
N ASP A 91 2.52 -10.83 -17.63
CA ASP A 91 1.67 -9.89 -18.35
C ASP A 91 1.02 -8.84 -17.42
N ALA A 92 0.59 -9.24 -16.22
CA ALA A 92 0.00 -8.33 -15.24
C ALA A 92 1.05 -7.34 -14.70
N LEU A 93 2.29 -7.79 -14.48
CA LEU A 93 3.37 -6.91 -14.04
C LEU A 93 3.67 -5.80 -15.06
N LEU A 94 3.59 -6.12 -16.36
CA LEU A 94 3.76 -5.12 -17.43
C LEU A 94 2.69 -4.03 -17.40
N GLN A 95 1.51 -4.29 -16.84
CA GLN A 95 0.42 -3.31 -16.70
C GLN A 95 0.63 -2.32 -15.55
N VAL A 96 1.51 -2.62 -14.59
CA VAL A 96 1.77 -1.73 -13.42
C VAL A 96 2.26 -0.35 -13.88
N GLY A 97 3.19 -0.30 -14.84
CA GLY A 97 3.74 0.96 -15.35
C GLY A 97 2.69 1.88 -16.00
N PRO A 98 1.93 1.39 -17.00
CA PRO A 98 0.80 2.12 -17.57
C PRO A 98 -0.22 2.57 -16.52
N LEU A 99 -0.60 1.71 -15.58
CA LEU A 99 -1.60 2.01 -14.56
C LEU A 99 -1.17 3.17 -13.64
N ILE A 100 0.08 3.13 -13.19
CA ILE A 100 0.71 4.18 -12.38
C ILE A 100 0.71 5.54 -13.10
N ARG A 101 0.90 5.53 -14.42
CA ARG A 101 0.96 6.74 -15.27
C ARG A 101 -0.38 7.18 -15.84
N SER A 102 -1.46 6.44 -15.59
CA SER A 102 -2.79 6.80 -16.07
C SER A 102 -3.26 8.16 -15.53
N ALA A 103 -4.24 8.75 -16.20
CA ALA A 103 -4.87 10.02 -15.79
C ALA A 103 -5.92 9.85 -14.67
N ALA A 104 -6.09 8.62 -14.14
CA ALA A 104 -7.04 8.33 -13.09
C ALA A 104 -6.67 9.01 -11.76
N HIS A 105 -7.66 9.14 -10.87
CA HIS A 105 -7.46 9.75 -9.57
C HIS A 105 -6.34 9.04 -8.78
N PRO A 106 -5.49 9.74 -8.00
CA PRO A 106 -4.41 9.12 -7.22
C PRO A 106 -4.81 7.89 -6.38
N LEU A 107 -5.94 7.98 -5.65
CA LEU A 107 -6.46 6.84 -4.87
C LEU A 107 -6.99 5.70 -5.75
N GLU A 108 -7.55 6.02 -6.92
CA GLU A 108 -8.02 5.02 -7.88
C GLU A 108 -6.84 4.26 -8.49
N ARG A 109 -5.78 4.96 -8.89
CA ARG A 109 -4.53 4.32 -9.35
C ARG A 109 -3.93 3.41 -8.29
N THR A 110 -3.93 3.87 -7.05
CA THR A 110 -3.44 3.11 -5.89
C THR A 110 -4.23 1.81 -5.72
N ALA A 111 -5.56 1.91 -5.70
CA ALA A 111 -6.46 0.76 -5.57
C ALA A 111 -6.38 -0.20 -6.77
N ALA A 112 -6.25 0.33 -7.98
CA ALA A 112 -6.11 -0.47 -9.18
C ALA A 112 -4.79 -1.26 -9.19
N VAL A 113 -3.67 -0.68 -8.74
CA VAL A 113 -2.38 -1.39 -8.66
C VAL A 113 -2.45 -2.51 -7.62
N HIS A 114 -3.06 -2.20 -6.47
CA HIS A 114 -3.33 -3.20 -5.44
C HIS A 114 -4.15 -4.37 -5.98
N ALA A 115 -5.30 -4.10 -6.61
CA ALA A 115 -6.18 -5.12 -7.16
C ALA A 115 -5.48 -5.97 -8.24
N LEU A 116 -4.82 -5.31 -9.20
CA LEU A 116 -4.07 -5.97 -10.28
C LEU A 116 -3.06 -6.99 -9.74
N LEU A 117 -2.24 -6.59 -8.76
CA LEU A 117 -1.19 -7.45 -8.22
C LEU A 117 -1.74 -8.54 -7.31
N LEU A 118 -2.78 -8.24 -6.53
CA LEU A 118 -3.41 -9.21 -5.64
C LEU A 118 -4.10 -10.33 -6.43
N GLU A 119 -4.92 -9.96 -7.42
CA GLU A 119 -5.70 -10.92 -8.21
C GLU A 119 -4.85 -11.74 -9.16
N ALA A 120 -3.84 -11.12 -9.80
CA ALA A 120 -2.94 -11.84 -10.69
C ALA A 120 -2.01 -12.79 -9.92
N SER A 121 -1.73 -12.49 -8.65
CA SER A 121 -0.83 -13.26 -7.78
C SER A 121 0.49 -13.73 -8.45
N PRO A 122 1.27 -12.82 -9.07
CA PRO A 122 2.40 -13.19 -9.91
C PRO A 122 3.57 -13.82 -9.13
N PHE A 123 3.65 -13.65 -7.82
CA PHE A 123 4.68 -14.20 -6.92
C PHE A 123 4.08 -15.17 -5.88
N GLY A 124 2.96 -15.81 -6.23
CA GLY A 124 2.26 -16.75 -5.37
C GLY A 124 1.92 -16.14 -3.99
N PRO A 125 2.23 -16.82 -2.87
CA PRO A 125 1.92 -16.35 -1.52
C PRO A 125 2.46 -14.97 -1.14
N ARG A 126 3.52 -14.49 -1.79
CA ARG A 126 4.13 -13.18 -1.50
C ARG A 126 3.37 -12.02 -2.15
N SER A 127 2.52 -12.31 -3.14
CA SER A 127 1.83 -11.31 -3.95
C SER A 127 0.93 -10.39 -3.14
N GLY A 128 0.31 -10.88 -2.05
CA GLY A 128 -0.53 -10.05 -1.18
C GLY A 128 0.25 -8.92 -0.52
N THR A 129 1.42 -9.23 0.07
CA THR A 129 2.31 -8.23 0.67
C THR A 129 2.86 -7.28 -0.39
N ILE A 130 3.29 -7.82 -1.55
CA ILE A 130 3.80 -7.02 -2.67
C ILE A 130 2.74 -6.06 -3.20
N ALA A 131 1.49 -6.50 -3.35
CA ALA A 131 0.39 -5.68 -3.83
C ALA A 131 0.14 -4.47 -2.91
N ARG A 132 0.09 -4.71 -1.60
CA ARG A 132 -0.12 -3.65 -0.60
C ARG A 132 1.08 -2.70 -0.53
N ALA A 133 2.31 -3.23 -0.46
CA ALA A 133 3.53 -2.42 -0.45
C ALA A 133 3.68 -1.57 -1.73
N THR A 134 3.39 -2.14 -2.89
CA THR A 134 3.44 -1.42 -4.17
C THR A 134 2.38 -0.32 -4.21
N ALA A 135 1.15 -0.60 -3.77
CA ALA A 135 0.10 0.40 -3.72
C ALA A 135 0.41 1.56 -2.75
N ARG A 136 1.04 1.28 -1.60
CA ARG A 136 1.56 2.32 -0.69
C ARG A 136 2.57 3.24 -1.39
N LEU A 137 3.49 2.68 -2.17
CA LEU A 137 4.42 3.47 -3.00
C LEU A 137 3.70 4.29 -4.08
N VAL A 138 2.60 3.76 -4.63
CA VAL A 138 1.73 4.51 -5.55
C VAL A 138 1.14 5.73 -4.87
N ALA A 139 0.58 5.55 -3.68
CA ALA A 139 0.01 6.65 -2.91
C ALA A 139 1.06 7.72 -2.56
N ILE A 140 2.28 7.31 -2.20
CA ILE A 140 3.39 8.23 -1.91
C ILE A 140 3.77 9.03 -3.16
N HIS A 141 4.03 8.38 -4.30
CA HIS A 141 4.49 9.13 -5.48
C HIS A 141 3.39 9.96 -6.15
N THR A 142 2.11 9.60 -5.97
CA THR A 142 0.99 10.37 -6.52
C THR A 142 0.56 11.52 -5.62
N GLY A 143 1.08 11.57 -4.39
CA GLY A 143 0.70 12.56 -3.38
C GLY A 143 -0.58 12.22 -2.61
N ALA A 144 -1.25 11.10 -2.91
CA ALA A 144 -2.42 10.64 -2.16
C ALA A 144 -2.09 10.41 -0.67
N ASP A 145 -0.87 9.96 -0.40
CA ASP A 145 -0.29 9.84 0.95
C ASP A 145 1.20 10.19 0.91
N ALA A 146 1.51 11.46 0.63
CA ALA A 146 2.90 11.90 0.42
C ALA A 146 3.82 11.66 1.63
N ALA A 147 3.27 11.62 2.85
CA ALA A 147 4.03 11.35 4.07
C ALA A 147 4.06 9.86 4.46
N GLY A 148 3.35 8.99 3.73
CA GLY A 148 3.29 7.56 4.04
C GLY A 148 2.65 7.26 5.39
N ILE A 149 1.65 8.01 5.82
CA ILE A 149 1.06 7.89 7.17
C ILE A 149 -0.13 6.94 7.25
N ALA A 150 -0.78 6.59 6.13
CA ALA A 150 -1.90 5.67 6.15
C ALA A 150 -1.43 4.23 6.42
N HIS A 151 -2.13 3.47 7.25
CA HIS A 151 -1.84 2.03 7.43
C HIS A 151 -3.07 1.20 7.05
N THR A 152 -3.29 1.07 5.74
CA THR A 152 -4.46 0.39 5.13
C THR A 152 -4.64 -1.04 5.64
N GLU A 153 -3.54 -1.73 5.87
CA GLU A 153 -3.41 -3.12 6.27
C GLU A 153 -4.17 -3.39 7.58
N THR A 154 -4.15 -2.47 8.55
CA THR A 154 -4.86 -2.68 9.82
C THR A 154 -6.38 -2.71 9.63
N HIS A 155 -6.91 -1.91 8.71
CA HIS A 155 -8.32 -1.94 8.35
C HIS A 155 -8.68 -3.25 7.64
N LEU A 156 -7.88 -3.64 6.64
CA LEU A 156 -8.08 -4.90 5.93
C LEU A 156 -8.02 -6.11 6.89
N ALA A 157 -7.08 -6.10 7.83
CA ALA A 157 -6.88 -7.15 8.82
C ALA A 157 -8.01 -7.25 9.87
N ARG A 158 -8.87 -6.24 9.98
CA ARG A 158 -10.12 -6.31 10.76
C ARG A 158 -11.24 -6.97 9.97
N HIS A 159 -11.12 -7.05 8.65
CA HIS A 159 -12.11 -7.64 7.73
C HIS A 159 -11.48 -8.70 6.80
N PRO A 160 -10.71 -9.68 7.32
CA PRO A 160 -9.87 -10.55 6.48
C PRO A 160 -10.70 -11.43 5.52
N GLN A 161 -11.87 -11.90 5.95
CA GLN A 161 -12.76 -12.71 5.10
C GLN A 161 -13.35 -11.91 3.94
N ARG A 162 -13.79 -10.67 4.22
CA ARG A 162 -14.30 -9.76 3.18
C ARG A 162 -13.19 -9.39 2.20
N TYR A 163 -12.00 -9.10 2.71
CA TYR A 163 -10.84 -8.79 1.88
C TYR A 163 -10.43 -9.96 0.99
N ALA A 164 -10.45 -11.19 1.50
CA ALA A 164 -10.11 -12.38 0.72
C ALA A 164 -11.16 -12.72 -0.35
N ALA A 165 -12.42 -12.32 -0.16
CA ALA A 165 -13.51 -12.59 -1.10
C ALA A 165 -13.70 -11.48 -2.16
N ALA A 166 -13.26 -10.25 -1.88
CA ALA A 166 -13.46 -9.11 -2.75
C ALA A 166 -12.63 -9.21 -4.04
N THR A 167 -13.23 -8.84 -5.18
CA THR A 167 -12.58 -8.79 -6.48
C THR A 167 -13.02 -7.55 -7.28
N GLY A 168 -12.27 -7.19 -8.31
CA GLY A 168 -12.53 -6.08 -9.21
C GLY A 168 -12.83 -4.77 -8.49
N GLU A 169 -13.96 -4.16 -8.84
CA GLU A 169 -14.40 -2.89 -8.26
C GLU A 169 -14.68 -2.98 -6.76
N GLU A 170 -15.12 -4.14 -6.24
CA GLU A 170 -15.34 -4.31 -4.80
C GLU A 170 -14.02 -4.24 -4.04
N LEU A 171 -12.98 -4.92 -4.56
CA LEU A 171 -11.65 -4.89 -3.97
C LEU A 171 -11.07 -3.48 -3.98
N MET A 172 -11.21 -2.77 -5.10
CA MET A 172 -10.77 -1.38 -5.21
C MET A 172 -11.51 -0.47 -4.22
N ALA A 173 -12.83 -0.62 -4.10
CA ALA A 173 -13.63 0.15 -3.14
C ALA A 173 -13.21 -0.14 -1.69
N LEU A 174 -13.00 -1.40 -1.34
CA LEU A 174 -12.52 -1.80 -0.01
C LEU A 174 -11.14 -1.21 0.30
N TYR A 175 -10.24 -1.17 -0.68
CA TYR A 175 -8.91 -0.60 -0.49
C TYR A 175 -8.95 0.93 -0.30
N ILE A 176 -9.85 1.63 -1.00
CA ILE A 176 -10.08 3.07 -0.81
C ILE A 176 -10.69 3.36 0.57
N ASP A 177 -11.62 2.52 1.03
CA ASP A 177 -12.17 2.61 2.39
C ASP A 177 -11.07 2.37 3.45
N ALA A 178 -10.14 1.45 3.18
CA ALA A 178 -8.97 1.21 4.02
C ALA A 178 -8.03 2.43 4.10
N PHE A 179 -7.85 3.18 3.01
CA PHE A 179 -7.14 4.46 3.03
C PHE A 179 -7.84 5.48 3.93
N ALA A 180 -9.16 5.65 3.79
CA ALA A 180 -9.92 6.57 4.62
C ALA A 180 -9.85 6.20 6.11
N ALA A 181 -9.87 4.90 6.44
CA ALA A 181 -9.70 4.40 7.80
C ALA A 181 -8.28 4.66 8.32
N GLY A 182 -7.25 4.31 7.55
CA GLY A 182 -5.85 4.54 7.91
C GLY A 182 -5.53 6.03 8.12
N ALA A 183 -6.10 6.92 7.29
CA ALA A 183 -5.99 8.37 7.44
C ALA A 183 -6.52 8.85 8.80
N ARG A 184 -7.71 8.37 9.19
CA ARG A 184 -8.34 8.74 10.46
C ARG A 184 -7.55 8.23 11.66
N ASP A 185 -7.02 7.02 11.57
CA ASP A 185 -6.16 6.44 12.62
C ASP A 185 -4.87 7.27 12.77
N ALA A 186 -4.24 7.66 11.65
CA ALA A 186 -3.06 8.53 11.66
C ALA A 186 -3.36 9.94 12.20
N GLU A 187 -4.49 10.53 11.82
CA GLU A 187 -4.96 11.81 12.35
C GLU A 187 -5.18 11.76 13.86
N LEU A 188 -5.77 10.68 14.37
CA LEU A 188 -5.97 10.47 15.81
C LEU A 188 -4.63 10.34 16.54
N LEU A 189 -3.70 9.54 16.01
CA LEU A 189 -2.35 9.41 16.58
C LEU A 189 -1.64 10.77 16.63
N ALA A 190 -1.71 11.54 15.55
CA ALA A 190 -1.11 12.86 15.45
C ALA A 190 -1.67 13.87 16.47
N ARG A 191 -2.90 13.69 16.98
CA ARG A 191 -3.46 14.53 18.05
C ARG A 191 -3.00 14.11 19.45
N ASN A 192 -2.57 12.87 19.61
CA ASN A 192 -2.22 12.27 20.90
C ASN A 192 -0.70 12.22 21.17
N LEU A 193 0.12 12.62 20.20
CA LEU A 193 1.58 12.79 20.30
C LEU A 193 1.94 14.26 20.59
#